data_AF-A0A5E4G382-F1
#
_entry.id   AF-A0A5E4G382-F1
#
_cell.length_a   1.000
_cell.length_b   1.000
_cell.length_c   1.000
_cell.angle_alpha   90.00
_cell.angle_beta   90.00
_cell.angle_gamma   90.00
#
_symmetry.space_group_name_H-M   'P 1'
#
loop_
_entity.id
_entity.type
_entity.pdbx_description
1 polymer ?
#
loop_
_entity_poly.entity_id
_entity_poly.type
_entity_poly.pdbx_seq_one_letter_code
_entity_poly.pdbx_strand_id
1 'polypeptide(L)'
;MPSSIIPLIPNLKEIDMSGISMRDMSSALVPVKNIELPRSWHSIFSFGLFPRKNPDPVNLVLASLKDLRFLKRLNLEDCNLCEGAIPEDIGLLSSLEDLNLDGNHFVSLPASISGLSKLCRFTLKNCKRLQKLPSLPSNGGLCFRVNTQNCTSLKIFPDPQWMCGVTETWFTSFNCFSLVDHQGSSFIIYLTLKKFVQEIPRSLISFSIVIPGSEIPEWFNNQSVGDLLIETLPSDSNTKFVGFALCALFVPVHEISATAEEPMGHSIYFHCRYDLETNAGPIFIIPVDDDVASDHLWLILLSRQHFPLKSNWGPETEIRFHFKVRSEPGKKTLVKGKKCGVRALYEQDAEELNRTMKQYSDRKNSNSSHIII
;
A
#
# COMPACT_ATOMS: atom_id res chain seq x y z
N MET A 1 40.19 27.22 -13.37
CA MET A 1 39.84 27.24 -11.94
C MET A 1 38.32 27.28 -11.84
N PRO A 2 37.60 26.15 -11.70
CA PRO A 2 36.16 26.22 -11.50
C PRO A 2 35.90 26.40 -10.00
N SER A 3 35.84 27.66 -9.60
CA SER A 3 35.18 28.11 -8.38
C SER A 3 33.76 28.52 -8.76
N SER A 4 32.81 27.59 -8.71
CA SER A 4 31.39 27.93 -8.69
C SER A 4 30.69 27.08 -7.64
N ILE A 5 31.03 27.39 -6.40
CA ILE A 5 30.21 27.10 -5.22
C ILE A 5 28.96 27.98 -5.39
N ILE A 6 27.84 27.37 -5.74
CA ILE A 6 26.51 27.99 -5.60
C ILE A 6 25.89 27.30 -4.38
N PRO A 7 25.29 28.05 -3.43
CA PRO A 7 24.76 27.45 -2.23
C PRO A 7 23.61 26.51 -2.62
N LEU A 8 23.85 25.20 -2.46
CA LEU A 8 22.80 24.22 -2.23
C LEU A 8 21.82 24.83 -1.24
N ILE A 9 20.52 24.81 -1.54
CA ILE A 9 19.49 25.23 -0.57
C ILE A 9 19.55 24.18 0.54
N PRO A 10 20.24 24.40 1.68
CA PRO A 10 20.56 23.33 2.63
C PRO A 10 19.31 22.86 3.37
N ASN A 11 18.17 23.51 3.12
CA ASN A 11 16.90 23.35 3.79
C ASN A 11 15.77 23.00 2.83
N LEU A 12 16.07 22.54 1.60
CA LEU A 12 15.04 22.12 0.66
C LEU A 12 14.30 20.91 1.22
N LYS A 13 13.03 21.10 1.57
CA LYS A 13 12.19 20.06 2.19
C LYS A 13 11.19 19.43 1.23
N GLU A 14 10.81 20.12 0.16
CA GLU A 14 9.76 19.67 -0.74
C GLU A 14 10.16 19.97 -2.19
N ILE A 15 9.99 18.98 -3.05
CA ILE A 15 10.12 19.11 -4.51
C ILE A 15 8.83 18.57 -5.11
N ASP A 16 8.17 19.39 -5.92
CA ASP A 16 6.99 19.00 -6.67
C ASP A 16 7.24 19.24 -8.16
N MET A 17 7.23 18.16 -8.93
CA MET A 17 7.38 18.15 -10.38
C MET A 17 6.17 17.51 -11.07
N SER A 18 5.04 17.41 -10.37
CA SER A 18 3.84 16.75 -10.91
C SER A 18 3.39 17.31 -12.27
N GLY A 19 3.03 16.41 -13.19
CA GLY A 19 2.59 16.72 -14.54
C GLY A 19 3.69 17.23 -15.49
N ILE A 20 4.95 17.30 -15.04
CA ILE A 20 6.07 17.73 -15.89
C ILE A 20 6.61 16.52 -16.64
N SER A 21 6.21 16.41 -17.91
CA SER A 21 6.76 15.41 -18.83
C SER A 21 8.27 15.62 -18.99
N MET A 22 9.04 14.63 -18.53
CA MET A 22 10.50 14.63 -18.66
C MET A 22 11.01 14.57 -20.12
N ARG A 23 10.12 14.33 -21.10
CA ARG A 23 10.46 14.41 -22.54
C ARG A 23 10.43 15.85 -23.06
N ASP A 24 9.66 16.74 -22.45
CA ASP A 24 9.41 18.12 -22.93
C ASP A 24 10.37 19.14 -22.33
N MET A 25 11.33 18.68 -21.52
CA MET A 25 12.29 19.49 -20.78
C MET A 25 13.41 20.13 -21.63
N SER A 26 13.18 20.29 -22.94
CA SER A 26 14.14 20.90 -23.85
C SER A 26 14.09 22.44 -23.92
N SER A 27 13.14 23.12 -23.27
CA SER A 27 13.15 24.61 -23.24
C SER A 27 12.28 25.35 -22.20
N ALA A 28 11.63 24.69 -21.23
CA ALA A 28 10.72 25.39 -20.30
C ALA A 28 11.35 25.66 -18.92
N LEU A 29 11.36 26.92 -18.50
CA LEU A 29 11.62 27.35 -17.12
C LEU A 29 10.40 26.94 -16.28
N VAL A 30 10.57 25.97 -15.38
CA VAL A 30 9.49 25.53 -14.49
C VAL A 30 9.51 26.37 -13.21
N PRO A 31 8.38 27.00 -12.81
CA PRO A 31 8.24 27.59 -11.50
C PRO A 31 8.01 26.48 -10.47
N VAL A 32 9.07 26.07 -9.76
CA VAL A 32 8.92 25.35 -8.50
C VAL A 32 8.40 26.37 -7.48
N LYS A 33 7.27 26.08 -6.82
CA LYS A 33 6.69 26.99 -5.81
C LYS A 33 7.79 27.42 -4.81
N ASN A 34 8.07 28.72 -4.77
CA ASN A 34 9.11 29.40 -3.97
C ASN A 34 10.59 29.14 -4.33
N ILE A 35 10.93 28.65 -5.52
CA ILE A 35 12.33 28.52 -5.93
C ILE A 35 12.51 28.90 -7.41
N GLU A 36 13.17 30.05 -7.65
CA GLU A 36 13.86 30.29 -8.92
C GLU A 36 15.11 29.43 -8.95
N LEU A 37 15.10 28.36 -9.75
CA LEU A 37 16.25 27.46 -9.89
C LEU A 37 17.39 28.18 -10.65
N PRO A 38 18.63 28.24 -10.11
CA PRO A 38 19.74 28.93 -10.77
C PRO A 38 20.12 28.26 -12.09
N ARG A 39 20.69 29.04 -13.04
CA ARG A 39 21.24 28.56 -14.33
C ARG A 39 22.23 27.37 -14.20
N SER A 40 22.76 27.07 -13.02
CA SER A 40 23.61 25.90 -12.78
C SER A 40 22.84 24.57 -12.67
N TRP A 41 21.50 24.58 -12.58
CA TRP A 41 20.65 23.39 -12.68
C TRP A 41 20.53 22.88 -14.13
N HIS A 42 21.08 23.61 -15.12
CA HIS A 42 21.25 23.11 -16.49
C HIS A 42 22.18 21.88 -16.59
N SER A 43 22.90 21.49 -15.52
CA SER A 43 23.68 20.25 -15.47
C SER A 43 22.91 19.04 -14.89
N ILE A 44 21.72 19.25 -14.31
CA ILE A 44 20.77 18.18 -13.92
C ILE A 44 20.17 17.51 -15.19
N PHE A 45 20.41 18.13 -16.34
CA PHE A 45 20.01 17.65 -17.65
C PHE A 45 21.20 17.77 -18.60
N SER A 46 22.28 17.05 -18.28
CA SER A 46 23.38 16.87 -19.22
C SER A 46 22.89 16.01 -20.40
N PHE A 47 22.22 16.64 -21.37
CA PHE A 47 21.87 16.01 -22.63
C PHE A 47 23.14 15.69 -23.40
N GLY A 48 23.57 14.42 -23.33
CA GLY A 48 24.51 13.87 -24.30
C GLY A 48 23.84 13.87 -25.67
N LEU A 49 24.34 14.72 -26.57
CA LEU A 49 24.02 14.72 -27.99
C LEU A 49 24.35 13.34 -28.59
N PHE A 50 23.35 12.48 -28.79
CA PHE A 50 23.44 11.41 -29.77
C PHE A 50 22.19 11.33 -30.64
N PRO A 51 22.34 11.15 -31.96
CA PRO A 51 21.25 11.26 -32.92
C PRO A 51 20.27 10.09 -32.81
N ARG A 52 18.98 10.45 -32.91
CA ARG A 52 17.80 9.58 -32.97
C ARG A 52 18.01 8.26 -33.74
N LYS A 53 17.70 7.13 -33.08
CA LYS A 53 17.01 5.96 -33.68
C LYS A 53 16.60 4.84 -32.70
N ASN A 54 16.53 5.07 -31.39
CA ASN A 54 16.04 4.07 -30.42
C ASN A 54 15.19 4.73 -29.32
N PRO A 55 14.18 4.06 -28.73
CA PRO A 55 13.41 4.57 -27.60
C PRO A 55 14.20 4.31 -26.32
N ASP A 56 15.33 5.00 -26.14
CA ASP A 56 16.11 4.85 -24.91
C ASP A 56 15.42 5.56 -23.73
N PRO A 57 15.43 4.96 -22.53
CA PRO A 57 14.75 5.53 -21.37
C PRO A 57 15.36 6.87 -20.97
N VAL A 58 14.48 7.84 -20.68
CA VAL A 58 14.88 9.11 -20.08
C VAL A 58 15.35 8.84 -18.65
N ASN A 59 16.65 8.70 -18.47
CA ASN A 59 17.26 8.68 -17.14
C ASN A 59 17.03 10.05 -16.49
N LEU A 60 16.42 10.11 -15.31
CA LEU A 60 16.63 11.27 -14.46
C LEU A 60 18.12 11.25 -14.09
N VAL A 61 18.93 12.08 -14.75
CA VAL A 61 20.23 12.47 -14.21
C VAL A 61 19.98 13.51 -13.13
N LEU A 62 19.26 13.13 -12.06
CA LEU A 62 19.21 13.91 -10.84
C LEU A 62 20.64 13.96 -10.33
N ALA A 63 21.37 15.02 -10.67
CA ALA A 63 22.75 15.21 -10.25
C ALA A 63 22.78 15.13 -8.72
N SER A 64 23.16 13.94 -8.24
CA SER A 64 23.33 13.51 -6.86
C SER A 64 22.21 13.90 -5.89
N LEU A 65 21.16 13.06 -5.83
CA LEU A 65 20.18 13.07 -4.72
C LEU A 65 20.83 13.00 -3.33
N LYS A 66 22.09 12.55 -3.23
CA LYS A 66 22.91 12.57 -2.00
C LYS A 66 22.91 13.95 -1.31
N ASP A 67 22.85 15.04 -2.07
CA ASP A 67 22.97 16.39 -1.53
C ASP A 67 21.62 16.93 -1.03
N LEU A 68 20.50 16.23 -1.34
CA LEU A 68 19.14 16.52 -0.91
C LEU A 68 18.72 15.75 0.36
N ARG A 69 19.68 15.48 1.26
CA ARG A 69 19.48 14.72 2.51
C ARG A 69 18.39 15.25 3.46
N PHE A 70 17.94 16.48 3.28
CA PHE A 70 16.87 17.12 4.08
C PHE A 70 15.50 17.12 3.41
N LEU A 71 15.41 16.60 2.17
CA LEU A 71 14.16 16.49 1.45
C LEU A 71 13.21 15.57 2.19
N LYS A 72 11.99 16.06 2.44
CA LYS A 72 10.90 15.36 3.11
C LYS A 72 9.80 14.91 2.15
N ARG A 73 9.55 15.67 1.08
CA ARG A 73 8.54 15.32 0.08
C ARG A 73 9.10 15.39 -1.33
N LEU A 74 8.85 14.35 -2.11
CA LEU A 74 9.19 14.29 -3.53
C LEU A 74 7.95 13.86 -4.31
N ASN A 75 7.39 14.78 -5.08
CA ASN A 75 6.26 14.52 -5.97
C ASN A 75 6.72 14.47 -7.43
N LEU A 76 6.59 13.29 -8.06
CA LEU A 76 6.92 12.98 -9.45
C LEU A 76 5.71 12.37 -10.17
N GLU A 77 4.50 12.73 -9.73
CA GLU A 77 3.25 12.29 -10.35
C GLU A 77 3.18 12.68 -11.82
N ASP A 78 2.77 11.73 -12.67
CA ASP A 78 2.52 11.96 -14.11
C ASP A 78 3.69 12.61 -14.86
N CYS A 79 4.93 12.26 -14.49
CA CYS A 79 6.15 12.78 -15.12
C CYS A 79 6.62 11.97 -16.36
N ASN A 80 5.82 10.99 -16.81
CA ASN A 80 6.15 10.09 -17.93
C ASN A 80 7.47 9.31 -17.70
N LEU A 81 7.78 8.98 -16.45
CA LEU A 81 8.99 8.25 -16.07
C LEU A 81 8.93 6.81 -16.59
N CYS A 82 9.99 6.37 -17.25
CA CYS A 82 10.12 5.03 -17.83
C CYS A 82 11.11 4.18 -17.01
N GLU A 83 11.37 2.94 -17.45
CA GLU A 83 12.36 2.06 -16.81
C GLU A 83 13.73 2.74 -16.67
N GLY A 84 14.37 2.61 -15.52
CA GLY A 84 15.68 3.25 -15.25
C GLY A 84 15.62 4.77 -15.00
N ALA A 85 14.44 5.39 -15.13
CA ALA A 85 14.31 6.82 -14.88
C ALA A 85 14.65 7.20 -13.44
N ILE A 86 14.31 6.37 -12.45
CA ILE A 86 14.62 6.64 -11.04
C ILE A 86 15.96 5.99 -10.67
N PRO A 87 17.00 6.77 -10.32
CA PRO A 87 18.33 6.23 -10.03
C PRO A 87 18.40 5.57 -8.63
N GLU A 88 19.37 4.66 -8.45
CA GLU A 88 19.65 4.01 -7.16
C GLU A 88 20.05 5.01 -6.05
N ASP A 89 20.51 6.21 -6.39
CA ASP A 89 20.81 7.25 -5.39
C ASP A 89 19.56 7.74 -4.63
N ILE A 90 18.33 7.38 -5.05
CA ILE A 90 17.09 7.73 -4.33
C ILE A 90 17.12 7.26 -2.87
N GLY A 91 17.72 6.09 -2.60
CA GLY A 91 17.86 5.56 -1.23
C GLY A 91 18.70 6.43 -0.30
N LEU A 92 19.44 7.42 -0.81
CA LEU A 92 20.23 8.36 0.00
C LEU A 92 19.37 9.48 0.62
N LEU A 93 18.10 9.62 0.21
CA LEU A 93 17.15 10.60 0.75
C LEU A 93 16.62 10.18 2.13
N SER A 94 17.53 10.09 3.11
CA SER A 94 17.26 9.62 4.48
C SER A 94 16.24 10.44 5.29
N SER A 95 15.85 11.63 4.82
CA SER A 95 14.79 12.44 5.44
C SER A 95 13.44 12.34 4.74
N LEU A 96 13.34 11.57 3.64
CA LEU A 96 12.13 11.52 2.83
C LEU A 96 11.00 10.84 3.61
N GLU A 97 9.88 11.54 3.75
CA GLU A 97 8.67 11.12 4.45
C GLU A 97 7.53 10.82 3.46
N ASP A 98 7.52 11.46 2.29
CA ASP A 98 6.47 11.36 1.27
C ASP A 98 7.08 11.21 -0.14
N LEU A 99 6.74 10.13 -0.83
CA LEU A 99 7.16 9.86 -2.20
C LEU A 99 5.92 9.56 -3.06
N ASN A 100 5.63 10.45 -4.00
CA ASN A 100 4.57 10.27 -4.98
C ASN A 100 5.17 9.97 -6.36
N LEU A 101 4.86 8.79 -6.89
CA LEU A 101 5.28 8.30 -8.20
C LEU A 101 4.07 7.91 -9.08
N ASP A 102 2.87 8.39 -8.75
CA ASP A 102 1.62 8.06 -9.44
C ASP A 102 1.70 8.34 -10.96
N GLY A 103 0.96 7.58 -11.77
CA GLY A 103 0.77 7.84 -13.21
C GLY A 103 1.97 7.52 -14.12
N ASN A 104 3.08 6.99 -13.58
CA ASN A 104 4.29 6.74 -14.37
C ASN A 104 4.30 5.38 -15.12
N HIS A 105 5.35 5.15 -15.92
CA HIS A 105 5.43 4.06 -16.91
C HIS A 105 6.63 3.13 -16.74
N PHE A 106 7.29 3.15 -15.58
CA PHE A 106 8.36 2.19 -15.24
C PHE A 106 7.80 0.78 -15.03
N VAL A 107 8.64 -0.23 -15.24
CA VAL A 107 8.32 -1.64 -15.04
C VAL A 107 8.79 -2.12 -13.67
N SER A 108 9.91 -1.58 -13.20
CA SER A 108 10.48 -1.82 -11.88
C SER A 108 10.97 -0.53 -11.23
N LEU A 109 11.35 -0.61 -9.95
CA LEU A 109 11.90 0.49 -9.17
C LEU A 109 13.25 0.08 -8.57
N PRO A 110 14.17 1.03 -8.31
CA PRO A 110 15.47 0.73 -7.73
C PRO A 110 15.36 0.06 -6.37
N ALA A 111 16.30 -0.84 -6.08
CA ALA A 111 16.31 -1.58 -4.82
C ALA A 111 16.55 -0.67 -3.61
N SER A 112 17.29 0.43 -3.81
CA SER A 112 17.62 1.40 -2.77
C SER A 112 16.44 2.13 -2.15
N ILE A 113 15.21 2.01 -2.68
CA ILE A 113 13.99 2.50 -2.01
C ILE A 113 13.87 1.91 -0.60
N SER A 114 14.38 0.71 -0.35
CA SER A 114 14.44 0.12 1.00
C SER A 114 15.29 0.93 1.99
N GLY A 115 16.16 1.81 1.52
CA GLY A 115 17.00 2.71 2.32
C GLY A 115 16.29 3.97 2.82
N LEU A 116 15.07 4.24 2.37
CA LEU A 116 14.27 5.41 2.75
C LEU A 116 13.65 5.24 4.16
N SER A 117 14.49 5.27 5.19
CA SER A 117 14.17 4.88 6.57
C SER A 117 13.15 5.77 7.30
N LYS A 118 12.72 6.89 6.71
CA LYS A 118 11.67 7.77 7.26
C LYS A 118 10.41 7.83 6.39
N LEU A 119 10.33 7.03 5.33
CA LEU A 119 9.24 7.10 4.38
C LEU A 119 7.93 6.66 5.05
N CYS A 120 6.98 7.57 5.18
CA CYS A 120 5.67 7.32 5.79
C CYS A 120 4.57 7.15 4.74
N ARG A 121 4.73 7.78 3.57
CA ARG A 121 3.78 7.70 2.45
C ARG A 121 4.52 7.36 1.16
N PHE A 122 4.07 6.31 0.50
CA PHE A 122 4.57 5.88 -0.79
C PHE A 122 3.41 5.57 -1.72
N THR A 123 3.23 6.35 -2.79
CA THR A 123 2.12 6.17 -3.73
C THR A 123 2.62 5.93 -5.16
N LEU A 124 1.98 4.96 -5.81
CA LEU A 124 2.28 4.40 -7.14
C LEU A 124 0.99 4.18 -7.93
N LYS A 125 -0.09 4.93 -7.67
CA LYS A 125 -1.38 4.74 -8.33
C LYS A 125 -1.22 4.83 -9.84
N ASN A 126 -2.00 4.05 -10.57
CA ASN A 126 -2.05 4.12 -12.04
C ASN A 126 -0.70 3.85 -12.75
N CYS A 127 0.29 3.26 -12.07
CA CYS A 127 1.53 2.77 -12.68
C CYS A 127 1.29 1.44 -13.41
N LYS A 128 0.52 1.48 -14.50
CA LYS A 128 -0.04 0.30 -15.19
C LYS A 128 1.00 -0.72 -15.71
N ARG A 129 2.27 -0.33 -15.83
CA ARG A 129 3.38 -1.19 -16.30
C ARG A 129 4.21 -1.80 -15.17
N LEU A 130 4.06 -1.34 -13.94
CA LEU A 130 4.81 -1.81 -12.78
C LEU A 130 4.50 -3.29 -12.53
N GLN A 131 5.52 -4.15 -12.55
CA GLN A 131 5.35 -5.59 -12.37
C GLN A 131 5.70 -6.09 -10.98
N LYS A 132 6.60 -5.39 -10.27
CA LYS A 132 7.10 -5.78 -8.96
C LYS A 132 7.47 -4.54 -8.15
N LEU A 133 7.15 -4.57 -6.86
CA LEU A 133 7.66 -3.59 -5.90
C LEU A 133 9.07 -3.95 -5.41
N PRO A 134 9.93 -2.96 -5.13
CA PRO A 134 11.18 -3.21 -4.44
C PRO A 134 10.89 -3.63 -3.00
N SER A 135 11.93 -4.07 -2.29
CA SER A 135 11.83 -4.21 -0.83
C SER A 135 11.45 -2.85 -0.25
N LEU A 136 10.41 -2.85 0.59
CA LEU A 136 9.95 -1.62 1.22
C LEU A 136 10.81 -1.31 2.45
N PRO A 137 10.99 -0.02 2.80
CA PRO A 137 11.79 0.37 3.95
C PRO A 137 11.15 -0.12 5.24
N SER A 138 11.94 -0.74 6.10
CA SER A 138 11.61 -0.85 7.52
C SER A 138 11.93 0.49 8.16
N ASN A 139 10.89 1.30 8.39
CA ASN A 139 11.03 2.57 9.07
C ASN A 139 10.69 2.40 10.56
N GLY A 140 11.39 3.10 11.45
CA GLY A 140 11.05 3.15 12.88
C GLY A 140 9.89 4.12 13.18
N GLY A 141 9.02 4.35 12.19
CA GLY A 141 8.00 5.39 12.21
C GLY A 141 6.66 4.89 12.76
N LEU A 142 5.77 5.83 13.11
CA LEU A 142 4.45 5.49 13.64
C LEU A 142 3.48 4.94 12.58
N CYS A 143 3.68 5.27 11.31
CA CYS A 143 2.72 4.96 10.25
C CYS A 143 3.44 4.79 8.91
N PHE A 144 3.11 3.71 8.19
CA PHE A 144 3.56 3.52 6.81
C PHE A 144 2.39 3.20 5.87
N ARG A 145 2.25 4.00 4.82
CA ARG A 145 1.16 3.90 3.84
C ARG A 145 1.74 3.64 2.46
N VAL A 146 1.33 2.52 1.85
CA VAL A 146 1.70 2.16 0.49
C VAL A 146 0.44 2.08 -0.36
N ASN A 147 0.39 2.86 -1.43
CA ASN A 147 -0.72 2.86 -2.37
C ASN A 147 -0.23 2.42 -3.75
N THR A 148 -0.85 1.37 -4.28
CA THR A 148 -0.57 0.79 -5.61
C THR A 148 -1.83 0.60 -6.43
N GLN A 149 -2.90 1.35 -6.14
CA GLN A 149 -4.17 1.20 -6.84
C GLN A 149 -3.99 1.30 -8.36
N ASN A 150 -4.73 0.49 -9.12
CA ASN A 150 -4.71 0.47 -10.58
C ASN A 150 -3.34 0.11 -11.22
N CYS A 151 -2.42 -0.48 -10.45
CA CYS A 151 -1.22 -1.14 -11.00
C CYS A 151 -1.59 -2.51 -11.57
N THR A 152 -2.27 -2.51 -12.71
CA THR A 152 -2.86 -3.73 -13.31
C THR A 152 -1.85 -4.80 -13.70
N SER A 153 -0.57 -4.45 -13.90
CA SER A 153 0.52 -5.39 -14.22
C SER A 153 1.29 -5.90 -12.99
N LEU A 154 0.95 -5.47 -11.77
CA LEU A 154 1.66 -5.85 -10.55
C LEU A 154 1.40 -7.33 -10.22
N LYS A 155 2.44 -8.17 -10.23
CA LYS A 155 2.29 -9.65 -10.13
C LYS A 155 2.69 -10.22 -8.78
N ILE A 156 3.52 -9.51 -8.03
CA ILE A 156 4.14 -10.02 -6.82
C ILE A 156 3.93 -9.02 -5.69
N PHE A 157 3.22 -9.48 -4.67
CA PHE A 157 3.15 -8.84 -3.38
C PHE A 157 4.53 -8.94 -2.68
N PRO A 158 5.08 -7.82 -2.18
CA PRO A 158 6.39 -7.82 -1.53
C PRO A 158 6.36 -8.64 -0.24
N ASP A 159 7.46 -9.31 0.08
CA ASP A 159 7.62 -9.98 1.37
C ASP A 159 7.45 -8.95 2.50
N PRO A 160 6.51 -9.15 3.45
CA PRO A 160 6.16 -8.12 4.41
C PRO A 160 7.15 -7.95 5.57
N GLN A 161 8.45 -8.16 5.31
CA GLN A 161 9.56 -7.91 6.25
C GLN A 161 9.59 -6.45 6.77
N TRP A 162 9.03 -5.54 5.99
CA TRP A 162 8.92 -4.11 6.29
C TRP A 162 7.88 -3.79 7.38
N MET A 163 7.03 -4.75 7.77
CA MET A 163 6.10 -4.60 8.91
C MET A 163 6.82 -4.49 10.26
N CYS A 164 8.13 -4.78 10.30
CA CYS A 164 8.95 -4.63 11.50
C CYS A 164 9.29 -3.15 11.77
N GLY A 165 9.11 -2.70 13.01
CA GLY A 165 9.50 -1.36 13.46
C GLY A 165 8.43 -0.28 13.33
N VAL A 166 7.31 -0.57 12.67
CA VAL A 166 6.17 0.34 12.53
C VAL A 166 5.07 0.02 13.53
N THR A 167 4.27 1.02 13.92
CA THR A 167 3.07 0.82 14.75
C THR A 167 1.81 0.59 13.92
N GLU A 168 1.64 1.31 12.81
CA GLU A 168 0.44 1.20 11.97
C GLU A 168 0.81 1.14 10.49
N THR A 169 0.10 0.31 9.73
CA THR A 169 0.38 0.09 8.31
C THR A 169 -0.88 -0.01 7.48
N TRP A 170 -0.86 0.65 6.32
CA TRP A 170 -1.90 0.52 5.30
C TRP A 170 -1.28 0.23 3.94
N PHE A 171 -1.82 -0.78 3.28
CA PHE A 171 -1.44 -1.16 1.93
C PHE A 171 -2.68 -1.27 1.05
N THR A 172 -2.73 -0.56 -0.08
CA THR A 172 -3.88 -0.61 -0.99
C THR A 172 -3.44 -1.03 -2.39
N SER A 173 -4.14 -2.03 -2.93
CA SER A 173 -3.93 -2.59 -4.28
C SER A 173 -5.26 -2.84 -4.98
N PHE A 174 -6.17 -1.86 -4.95
CA PHE A 174 -7.39 -1.95 -5.76
C PHE A 174 -7.04 -2.16 -7.22
N ASN A 175 -7.83 -3.00 -7.87
CA ASN A 175 -7.72 -3.37 -9.28
C ASN A 175 -6.35 -3.91 -9.74
N CYS A 176 -5.50 -4.35 -8.82
CA CYS A 176 -4.23 -5.02 -9.14
C CYS A 176 -4.46 -6.51 -9.44
N PHE A 177 -5.28 -6.83 -10.46
CA PHE A 177 -5.76 -8.19 -10.71
C PHE A 177 -4.64 -9.22 -10.97
N SER A 178 -3.55 -8.78 -11.60
CA SER A 178 -2.36 -9.61 -11.82
C SER A 178 -1.74 -10.17 -10.53
N LEU A 179 -1.95 -9.54 -9.36
CA LEU A 179 -1.51 -10.07 -8.06
C LEU A 179 -2.21 -11.39 -7.75
N VAL A 180 -3.52 -11.43 -7.98
CA VAL A 180 -4.36 -12.59 -7.67
C VAL A 180 -4.21 -13.66 -8.74
N ASP A 181 -4.12 -13.28 -10.01
CA ASP A 181 -3.87 -14.22 -11.09
C ASP A 181 -2.54 -14.96 -10.90
N HIS A 182 -1.51 -14.24 -10.44
CA HIS A 182 -0.18 -14.80 -10.25
C HIS A 182 0.02 -15.49 -8.90
N GLN A 183 -0.32 -14.86 -7.77
CA GLN A 183 -0.09 -15.43 -6.42
C GLN A 183 -1.33 -16.04 -5.80
N GLY A 184 -2.51 -15.49 -6.06
CA GLY A 184 -3.76 -15.87 -5.41
C GLY A 184 -4.00 -15.07 -4.12
N SER A 185 -5.23 -14.59 -3.94
CA SER A 185 -5.60 -13.73 -2.81
C SER A 185 -5.43 -14.42 -1.46
N SER A 186 -5.83 -15.70 -1.34
CA SER A 186 -5.66 -16.49 -0.11
C SER A 186 -4.18 -16.66 0.25
N PHE A 187 -3.30 -16.87 -0.73
CA PHE A 187 -1.87 -17.00 -0.46
C PHE A 187 -1.29 -15.70 0.10
N ILE A 188 -1.64 -14.55 -0.48
CA ILE A 188 -1.22 -13.24 0.02
C ILE A 188 -1.71 -13.05 1.47
N ILE A 189 -2.98 -13.35 1.74
CA ILE A 189 -3.54 -13.28 3.10
C ILE A 189 -2.79 -14.18 4.08
N TYR A 190 -2.54 -15.43 3.72
CA TYR A 190 -1.82 -16.38 4.59
C TYR A 190 -0.36 -15.97 4.82
N LEU A 191 0.32 -15.45 3.80
CA LEU A 191 1.68 -14.92 3.92
C LEU A 191 1.72 -13.76 4.93
N THR A 192 0.79 -12.82 4.82
CA THR A 192 0.67 -11.68 5.74
C THR A 192 0.33 -12.14 7.16
N LEU A 193 -0.65 -13.03 7.33
CA LEU A 193 -1.03 -13.60 8.62
C LEU A 193 0.15 -14.31 9.29
N LYS A 194 0.85 -15.16 8.54
CA LYS A 194 2.01 -15.91 9.03
C LYS A 194 3.07 -14.96 9.57
N LYS A 195 3.39 -13.91 8.82
CA LYS A 195 4.38 -12.91 9.22
C LYS A 195 3.95 -12.13 10.46
N PHE A 196 2.67 -11.76 10.54
CA PHE A 196 2.10 -11.11 11.73
C PHE A 196 2.18 -11.97 12.99
N VAL A 197 1.87 -13.27 12.88
CA VAL A 197 1.89 -14.20 14.02
C VAL A 197 3.32 -14.63 14.40
N GLN A 198 4.20 -14.91 13.43
CA GLN A 198 5.55 -15.45 13.68
C GLN A 198 6.57 -14.38 14.07
N GLU A 199 6.54 -13.22 13.40
CA GLU A 199 7.59 -12.23 13.56
C GLU A 199 7.22 -11.14 14.58
N ILE A 200 6.14 -11.34 15.35
CA ILE A 200 5.51 -10.38 16.30
C ILE A 200 6.36 -9.11 16.43
N PRO A 201 6.16 -8.11 15.55
CA PRO A 201 6.84 -6.86 15.76
C PRO A 201 6.27 -6.33 17.07
N ARG A 202 7.07 -6.27 18.13
CA ARG A 202 6.63 -5.76 19.44
C ARG A 202 6.03 -4.35 19.32
N SER A 203 6.32 -3.66 18.22
CA SER A 203 5.78 -2.34 17.87
C SER A 203 4.47 -2.36 17.08
N LEU A 204 4.13 -3.40 16.30
CA LEU A 204 2.99 -3.34 15.37
C LEU A 204 1.67 -3.47 16.12
N ILE A 205 0.86 -2.41 16.04
CA ILE A 205 -0.46 -2.31 16.66
C ILE A 205 -1.54 -2.72 15.66
N SER A 206 -1.46 -2.21 14.42
CA SER A 206 -2.44 -2.52 13.38
C SER A 206 -1.82 -2.61 11.99
N PHE A 207 -2.35 -3.53 11.19
CA PHE A 207 -2.02 -3.67 9.78
C PHE A 207 -3.31 -3.81 8.97
N SER A 208 -3.38 -3.15 7.83
CA SER A 208 -4.52 -3.19 6.92
C SER A 208 -4.03 -3.33 5.48
N ILE A 209 -4.58 -4.30 4.75
CA ILE A 209 -4.36 -4.43 3.30
C ILE A 209 -5.67 -4.62 2.54
N VAL A 210 -5.77 -3.98 1.38
CA VAL A 210 -6.82 -4.27 0.40
C VAL A 210 -6.23 -4.82 -0.89
N ILE A 211 -6.72 -5.98 -1.31
CA ILE A 211 -6.34 -6.67 -2.55
C ILE A 211 -7.59 -7.14 -3.30
N PRO A 212 -7.50 -7.43 -4.62
CA PRO A 212 -8.59 -8.10 -5.30
C PRO A 212 -8.85 -9.49 -4.71
N GLY A 213 -10.08 -9.95 -4.79
CA GLY A 213 -10.46 -11.27 -4.30
C GLY A 213 -11.97 -11.40 -4.11
N SER A 214 -12.50 -12.58 -4.41
CA SER A 214 -13.95 -12.84 -4.44
C SER A 214 -14.48 -13.63 -3.25
N GLU A 215 -13.59 -14.16 -2.41
CA GLU A 215 -13.97 -15.06 -1.32
C GLU A 215 -13.05 -14.92 -0.10
N ILE A 216 -13.65 -14.93 1.07
CA ILE A 216 -12.94 -14.93 2.35
C ILE A 216 -12.36 -16.32 2.57
N PRO A 217 -11.05 -16.47 2.85
CA PRO A 217 -10.45 -17.79 3.04
C PRO A 217 -11.14 -18.59 4.16
N GLU A 218 -11.36 -19.90 3.95
CA GLU A 218 -11.97 -20.81 4.94
C GLU A 218 -11.21 -20.88 6.28
N TRP A 219 -9.96 -20.42 6.30
CA TRP A 219 -9.15 -20.31 7.51
C TRP A 219 -9.76 -19.38 8.56
N PHE A 220 -10.54 -18.38 8.14
CA PHE A 220 -11.41 -17.61 9.03
C PHE A 220 -12.57 -18.52 9.46
N ASN A 221 -12.56 -18.94 10.73
CA ASN A 221 -13.50 -19.93 11.28
C ASN A 221 -14.86 -19.35 11.65
N ASN A 222 -14.96 -18.03 11.87
CA ASN A 222 -16.21 -17.32 12.04
C ASN A 222 -16.44 -16.40 10.85
N GLN A 223 -17.44 -16.72 10.02
CA GLN A 223 -17.81 -15.93 8.86
C GLN A 223 -19.32 -15.66 8.85
N SER A 224 -19.71 -14.48 8.38
CA SER A 224 -21.11 -14.08 8.30
C SER A 224 -21.38 -13.31 7.01
N VAL A 225 -22.63 -13.40 6.53
CA VAL A 225 -23.14 -12.54 5.46
C VAL A 225 -23.51 -11.20 6.06
N GLY A 226 -23.12 -10.11 5.39
CA GLY A 226 -23.34 -8.75 5.88
C GLY A 226 -22.09 -8.15 6.52
N ASP A 227 -22.31 -7.21 7.45
CA ASP A 227 -21.29 -6.29 7.96
C ASP A 227 -21.04 -6.36 9.47
N LEU A 228 -21.58 -7.37 10.14
CA LEU A 228 -21.47 -7.58 11.58
C LEU A 228 -20.97 -8.98 11.88
N LEU A 229 -19.96 -9.06 12.74
CA LEU A 229 -19.48 -10.28 13.36
C LEU A 229 -19.41 -10.12 14.87
N ILE A 230 -19.60 -11.22 15.58
CA ILE A 230 -19.48 -11.31 17.03
C ILE A 230 -18.46 -12.40 17.32
N GLU A 231 -17.47 -12.11 18.15
CA GLU A 231 -16.44 -13.04 18.58
C GLU A 231 -16.30 -12.97 20.11
N THR A 232 -15.89 -14.06 20.74
CA THR A 232 -15.59 -14.05 22.18
C THR A 232 -14.20 -13.47 22.42
N LEU A 233 -14.09 -12.56 23.38
CA LEU A 233 -12.81 -12.02 23.82
C LEU A 233 -12.00 -13.09 24.55
N PRO A 234 -10.75 -13.34 24.15
CA PRO A 234 -9.88 -14.24 24.88
C PRO A 234 -9.59 -13.70 26.29
N SER A 235 -9.48 -14.61 27.26
CA SER A 235 -9.10 -14.27 28.64
C SER A 235 -7.80 -13.46 28.70
N ASP A 236 -7.77 -12.42 29.53
CA ASP A 236 -6.59 -11.59 29.77
C ASP A 236 -5.38 -12.39 30.30
N SER A 237 -5.61 -13.53 30.94
CA SER A 237 -4.55 -14.43 31.40
C SER A 237 -3.90 -15.24 30.28
N ASN A 238 -4.48 -15.25 29.07
CA ASN A 238 -3.93 -16.01 27.95
C ASN A 238 -2.76 -15.26 27.31
N THR A 239 -1.54 -15.62 27.70
CA THR A 239 -0.30 -15.05 27.15
C THR A 239 -0.05 -15.42 25.69
N LYS A 240 -0.69 -16.49 25.20
CA LYS A 240 -0.55 -16.95 23.81
C LYS A 240 -1.42 -16.17 22.82
N PHE A 241 -2.32 -15.32 23.30
CA PHE A 241 -3.18 -14.50 22.45
C PHE A 241 -2.38 -13.36 21.80
N VAL A 242 -2.38 -13.34 20.46
CA VAL A 242 -1.61 -12.39 19.65
C VAL A 242 -2.48 -11.20 19.22
N GLY A 243 -3.77 -11.41 18.95
CA GLY A 243 -4.65 -10.38 18.40
C GLY A 243 -5.81 -10.94 17.59
N PHE A 244 -6.44 -10.12 16.75
CA PHE A 244 -7.50 -10.57 15.84
C PHE A 244 -7.10 -10.41 14.38
N ALA A 245 -7.47 -11.37 13.56
CA ALA A 245 -7.54 -11.23 12.12
C ALA A 245 -8.99 -11.02 11.70
N LEU A 246 -9.20 -10.01 10.86
CA LEU A 246 -10.50 -9.67 10.28
C LEU A 246 -10.36 -9.65 8.76
N CYS A 247 -11.37 -10.12 8.06
CA CYS A 247 -11.43 -10.06 6.60
C CYS A 247 -12.82 -9.62 6.17
N ALA A 248 -12.92 -8.61 5.29
CA ALA A 248 -14.19 -8.19 4.71
C ALA A 248 -14.15 -8.30 3.19
N LEU A 249 -15.20 -8.87 2.62
CA LEU A 249 -15.43 -8.95 1.18
C LEU A 249 -16.36 -7.81 0.77
N PHE A 250 -15.86 -6.97 -0.12
CA PHE A 250 -16.60 -5.86 -0.70
C PHE A 250 -16.83 -6.10 -2.19
N VAL A 251 -18.01 -5.74 -2.67
CA VAL A 251 -18.41 -5.94 -4.07
C VAL A 251 -18.92 -4.63 -4.68
N PRO A 252 -18.65 -4.40 -5.98
CA PRO A 252 -19.17 -3.23 -6.68
C PRO A 252 -20.70 -3.30 -6.76
N VAL A 253 -21.33 -2.12 -6.68
CA VAL A 253 -22.77 -1.96 -6.85
C VAL A 253 -23.02 -1.51 -8.28
N HIS A 254 -23.39 -2.44 -9.15
CA HIS A 254 -23.82 -2.13 -10.51
C HIS A 254 -25.28 -1.65 -10.51
N GLU A 255 -25.54 -0.42 -10.09
CA GLU A 255 -26.83 0.21 -10.35
C GLU A 255 -26.81 0.92 -11.71
N ILE A 256 -27.52 0.34 -12.68
CA ILE A 256 -27.87 0.99 -13.95
C ILE A 256 -28.94 2.05 -13.63
N SER A 257 -28.54 3.22 -13.14
CA SER A 257 -29.39 4.40 -13.23
C SER A 257 -28.59 5.53 -13.85
N ALA A 258 -28.76 5.63 -15.17
CA ALA A 258 -28.29 6.77 -15.95
C ALA A 258 -29.04 8.02 -15.48
N THR A 259 -28.48 8.77 -14.54
CA THR A 259 -28.81 10.19 -14.34
C THR A 259 -27.72 10.88 -13.53
N ALA A 260 -27.28 12.01 -14.10
CA ALA A 260 -26.44 13.09 -13.58
C ALA A 260 -24.92 12.83 -13.60
N GLU A 261 -24.20 13.71 -14.30
CA GLU A 261 -22.77 13.93 -14.16
C GLU A 261 -22.45 14.14 -12.67
N GLU A 262 -21.78 13.17 -12.05
CA GLU A 262 -21.37 13.30 -10.66
C GLU A 262 -20.15 14.23 -10.55
N PRO A 263 -20.13 15.15 -9.57
CA PRO A 263 -18.97 16.00 -9.34
C PRO A 263 -17.72 15.16 -9.06
N MET A 264 -16.60 15.48 -9.72
CA MET A 264 -15.25 14.99 -9.41
C MET A 264 -14.94 15.13 -7.91
N GLY A 265 -14.22 14.15 -7.35
CA GLY A 265 -13.65 14.25 -6.00
C GLY A 265 -14.49 13.71 -4.84
N HIS A 266 -15.22 12.60 -5.01
CA HIS A 266 -15.86 11.86 -3.91
C HIS A 266 -14.89 10.85 -3.29
N SER A 267 -15.04 10.53 -1.99
CA SER A 267 -14.28 9.47 -1.31
C SER A 267 -15.17 8.41 -0.65
N ILE A 268 -14.85 7.13 -0.83
CA ILE A 268 -15.48 6.03 -0.10
C ILE A 268 -14.66 5.73 1.15
N TYR A 269 -15.35 5.71 2.28
CA TYR A 269 -14.77 5.44 3.59
C TYR A 269 -15.13 4.04 4.06
N PHE A 270 -14.11 3.25 4.34
CA PHE A 270 -14.25 1.92 4.91
C PHE A 270 -13.84 1.98 6.37
N HIS A 271 -14.74 1.51 7.23
CA HIS A 271 -14.57 1.54 8.67
C HIS A 271 -14.73 0.15 9.24
N CYS A 272 -13.79 -0.26 10.09
CA CYS A 272 -13.98 -1.39 10.98
C CYS A 272 -14.13 -0.81 12.39
N ARG A 273 -15.34 -0.84 12.94
CA ARG A 273 -15.62 -0.40 14.31
C ARG A 273 -15.84 -1.62 15.18
N TYR A 274 -15.52 -1.51 16.45
CA TYR A 274 -15.87 -2.53 17.41
C TYR A 274 -16.30 -1.90 18.74
N ASP A 275 -17.19 -2.58 19.44
CA ASP A 275 -17.94 -2.08 20.60
C ASP A 275 -17.14 -2.13 21.91
N LEU A 276 -15.89 -1.67 21.84
CA LEU A 276 -15.01 -1.45 22.98
C LEU A 276 -14.72 0.05 23.14
N GLU A 277 -14.37 0.47 24.37
CA GLU A 277 -13.85 1.81 24.69
C GLU A 277 -12.44 2.01 24.09
N THR A 278 -12.31 1.94 22.77
CA THR A 278 -11.07 2.16 22.03
C THR A 278 -11.12 3.46 21.26
N ASN A 279 -9.94 4.04 20.97
CA ASN A 279 -9.78 5.32 20.28
C ASN A 279 -10.11 5.29 18.77
N ALA A 280 -11.04 4.41 18.36
CA ALA A 280 -11.46 4.07 17.00
C ALA A 280 -10.66 2.94 16.33
N GLY A 281 -11.38 2.06 15.64
CA GLY A 281 -10.81 1.00 14.82
C GLY A 281 -10.32 1.52 13.46
N PRO A 282 -9.70 0.65 12.64
CA PRO A 282 -9.02 1.07 11.43
C PRO A 282 -9.98 1.62 10.38
N ILE A 283 -9.52 2.68 9.73
CA ILE A 283 -10.20 3.38 8.64
C ILE A 283 -9.27 3.40 7.44
N PHE A 284 -9.80 3.11 6.25
CA PHE A 284 -9.13 3.46 5.00
C PHE A 284 -10.10 4.17 4.06
N ILE A 285 -9.52 4.96 3.16
CA ILE A 285 -10.24 5.87 2.27
C ILE A 285 -9.81 5.56 0.85
N ILE A 286 -10.78 5.46 -0.06
CA ILE A 286 -10.54 5.39 -1.50
C ILE A 286 -11.12 6.64 -2.16
N PRO A 287 -10.33 7.42 -2.92
CA PRO A 287 -10.89 8.40 -3.83
C PRO A 287 -11.65 7.69 -4.97
N VAL A 288 -12.86 8.14 -5.28
CA VAL A 288 -13.81 7.51 -6.23
C VAL A 288 -13.38 7.65 -7.69
N ASP A 289 -12.39 8.50 -7.99
CA ASP A 289 -11.82 8.59 -9.34
C ASP A 289 -11.21 7.25 -9.82
N ASP A 290 -11.00 6.29 -8.91
CA ASP A 290 -10.62 4.92 -9.19
C ASP A 290 -11.86 3.98 -9.14
N ASP A 291 -12.46 3.66 -10.30
CA ASP A 291 -13.56 2.69 -10.42
C ASP A 291 -13.21 1.36 -9.73
N VAL A 292 -14.06 0.85 -8.85
CA VAL A 292 -13.89 -0.48 -8.25
C VAL A 292 -14.42 -1.54 -9.23
N ALA A 293 -13.52 -2.12 -10.01
CA ALA A 293 -13.90 -2.94 -11.17
C ALA A 293 -14.30 -4.38 -10.82
N SER A 294 -14.00 -4.88 -9.63
CA SER A 294 -14.37 -6.23 -9.19
C SER A 294 -14.52 -6.31 -7.67
N ASP A 295 -14.73 -7.53 -7.16
CA ASP A 295 -14.68 -7.83 -5.74
C ASP A 295 -13.27 -7.63 -5.15
N HIS A 296 -13.20 -7.12 -3.92
CA HIS A 296 -11.96 -6.92 -3.17
C HIS A 296 -12.09 -7.46 -1.73
N LEU A 297 -10.96 -7.90 -1.20
CA LEU A 297 -10.80 -8.34 0.18
C LEU A 297 -10.02 -7.29 0.97
N TRP A 298 -10.55 -6.91 2.13
CA TRP A 298 -9.88 -6.11 3.12
C TRP A 298 -9.47 -6.98 4.30
N LEU A 299 -8.17 -7.20 4.46
CA LEU A 299 -7.59 -7.89 5.60
C LEU A 299 -7.11 -6.85 6.62
N ILE A 300 -7.50 -7.06 7.88
CA ILE A 300 -7.10 -6.23 9.02
C ILE A 300 -6.51 -7.16 10.07
N LEU A 301 -5.32 -6.83 10.57
CA LEU A 301 -4.67 -7.52 11.67
C LEU A 301 -4.53 -6.54 12.82
N LEU A 302 -5.12 -6.87 13.96
CA LEU A 302 -5.12 -6.06 15.17
C LEU A 302 -4.33 -6.79 16.24
N SER A 303 -3.24 -6.19 16.70
CA SER A 303 -2.45 -6.73 17.80
C SER A 303 -3.23 -6.69 19.11
N ARG A 304 -2.90 -7.58 20.04
CA ARG A 304 -3.41 -7.54 21.41
C ARG A 304 -3.23 -6.15 22.06
N GLN A 305 -2.15 -5.43 21.71
CA GLN A 305 -1.87 -4.08 22.23
C GLN A 305 -2.90 -3.03 21.78
N HIS A 306 -3.67 -3.31 20.73
CA HIS A 306 -4.72 -2.42 20.24
C HIS A 306 -5.94 -2.38 21.16
N PHE A 307 -6.09 -3.41 22.01
CA PHE A 307 -7.21 -3.54 22.92
C PHE A 307 -6.76 -3.12 24.34
N PRO A 308 -7.41 -2.11 24.95
CA PRO A 308 -7.13 -1.75 26.33
C PRO A 308 -7.62 -2.88 27.24
N LEU A 309 -6.72 -3.79 27.60
CA LEU A 309 -6.98 -4.87 28.54
C LEU A 309 -7.36 -4.23 29.88
N LYS A 310 -8.66 -4.15 30.19
CA LYS A 310 -9.14 -3.83 31.54
C LYS A 310 -9.36 -5.14 32.27
N SER A 311 -8.86 -5.22 33.50
CA SER A 311 -8.92 -6.37 34.41
C SER A 311 -10.31 -6.94 34.74
N ASN A 312 -11.38 -6.41 34.15
CA ASN A 312 -12.77 -6.74 34.47
C ASN A 312 -13.49 -7.50 33.34
N TRP A 313 -12.78 -7.91 32.28
CA TRP A 313 -13.40 -8.65 31.19
C TRP A 313 -13.66 -10.08 31.66
N GLY A 314 -14.95 -10.44 31.72
CA GLY A 314 -15.37 -11.79 32.10
C GLY A 314 -15.06 -12.81 30.99
N PRO A 315 -15.03 -14.11 31.31
CA PRO A 315 -14.70 -15.20 30.39
C PRO A 315 -15.68 -15.36 29.20
N GLU A 316 -16.77 -14.59 29.16
CA GLU A 316 -17.81 -14.63 28.12
C GLU A 316 -18.05 -13.24 27.48
N THR A 317 -17.09 -12.31 27.64
CA THR A 317 -17.25 -10.98 27.04
C THR A 317 -17.21 -11.10 25.52
N GLU A 318 -18.25 -10.63 24.83
CA GLU A 318 -18.30 -10.58 23.37
C GLU A 318 -17.73 -9.27 22.84
N ILE A 319 -17.06 -9.33 21.69
CA ILE A 319 -16.69 -8.18 20.89
C ILE A 319 -17.41 -8.24 19.54
N ARG A 320 -18.00 -7.12 19.13
CA ARG A 320 -18.71 -6.98 17.86
C ARG A 320 -17.87 -6.18 16.90
N PHE A 321 -17.61 -6.71 15.71
CA PHE A 321 -16.92 -6.03 14.63
C PHE A 321 -17.92 -5.59 13.56
N HIS A 322 -17.89 -4.31 13.21
CA HIS A 322 -18.77 -3.66 12.23
C HIS A 322 -17.96 -3.13 11.04
N PHE A 323 -18.23 -3.66 9.84
CA PHE A 323 -17.56 -3.29 8.59
C PHE A 323 -18.43 -2.34 7.77
N LYS A 324 -18.31 -1.03 8.01
CA LYS A 324 -19.15 -0.04 7.34
C LYS A 324 -18.44 0.57 6.13
N VAL A 325 -19.10 0.52 4.98
CA VAL A 325 -18.75 1.31 3.79
C VAL A 325 -19.66 2.53 3.76
N ARG A 326 -19.08 3.72 3.66
CA ARG A 326 -19.83 4.98 3.64
C ARG A 326 -19.33 5.87 2.52
N SER A 327 -20.27 6.56 1.88
CA SER A 327 -19.99 7.64 0.95
C SER A 327 -20.27 8.99 1.62
N GLU A 328 -19.77 10.08 1.03
CA GLU A 328 -20.14 11.43 1.43
C GLU A 328 -21.66 11.62 1.33
N PRO A 329 -22.26 12.45 2.21
CA PRO A 329 -23.70 12.70 2.19
C PRO A 329 -24.17 13.17 0.81
N GLY A 330 -25.20 12.52 0.27
CA GLY A 330 -25.75 12.84 -1.05
C GLY A 330 -25.05 12.17 -2.24
N LYS A 331 -23.97 11.41 -2.01
CA LYS A 331 -23.27 10.62 -3.04
C LYS A 331 -23.71 9.15 -3.01
N LYS A 332 -23.79 8.52 -4.20
CA LYS A 332 -24.07 7.09 -4.31
C LYS A 332 -22.92 6.27 -3.74
N THR A 333 -23.26 5.15 -3.11
CA THR A 333 -22.27 4.20 -2.61
C THR A 333 -22.02 3.13 -3.66
N LEU A 334 -20.83 3.17 -4.28
CA LEU A 334 -20.46 2.30 -5.40
C LEU A 334 -19.99 0.92 -4.97
N VAL A 335 -19.83 0.68 -3.67
CA VAL A 335 -19.30 -0.57 -3.11
C VAL A 335 -20.08 -0.95 -1.87
N LYS A 336 -20.44 -2.23 -1.71
CA LYS A 336 -21.10 -2.73 -0.50
C LYS A 336 -20.35 -3.89 0.12
N GLY A 337 -20.40 -4.00 1.46
CA GLY A 337 -19.98 -5.19 2.18
C GLY A 337 -20.91 -6.36 1.87
N LYS A 338 -20.33 -7.52 1.54
CA LYS A 338 -21.07 -8.74 1.20
C LYS A 338 -20.92 -9.81 2.27
N LYS A 339 -19.69 -10.03 2.72
CA LYS A 339 -19.35 -11.00 3.77
C LYS A 339 -18.24 -10.44 4.64
N CYS A 340 -18.13 -10.94 5.85
CA CYS A 340 -16.99 -10.71 6.72
C CYS A 340 -16.59 -12.00 7.44
N GLY A 341 -15.33 -12.06 7.86
CA GLY A 341 -14.76 -13.13 8.67
C GLY A 341 -13.88 -12.58 9.79
N VAL A 342 -13.86 -13.27 10.93
CA VAL A 342 -13.01 -12.97 12.08
C VAL A 342 -12.38 -14.26 12.60
N ARG A 343 -11.17 -14.15 13.13
CA ARG A 343 -10.52 -15.21 13.90
C ARG A 343 -9.61 -14.59 14.96
N ALA A 344 -9.76 -15.05 16.20
CA ALA A 344 -8.77 -14.79 17.24
C ALA A 344 -7.44 -15.50 16.90
N LEU A 345 -6.34 -14.78 17.05
CA LEU A 345 -4.99 -15.24 16.71
C LEU A 345 -4.23 -15.65 17.96
N TYR A 346 -3.58 -16.81 17.87
CA TYR A 346 -2.70 -17.36 18.89
C TYR A 346 -1.35 -17.73 18.29
N GLU A 347 -0.30 -17.78 19.11
CA GLU A 347 1.06 -18.13 18.67
C GLU A 347 1.11 -19.46 17.88
N GLN A 348 0.29 -20.44 18.27
CA GLN A 348 0.20 -21.75 17.63
C GLN A 348 -0.38 -21.72 16.21
N ASP A 349 -1.13 -20.67 15.84
CA ASP A 349 -1.70 -20.52 14.49
C ASP A 349 -0.59 -20.39 13.43
N ALA A 350 0.63 -20.02 13.81
CA ALA A 350 1.80 -20.00 12.92
C ALA A 350 2.06 -21.37 12.26
N GLU A 351 1.91 -22.46 13.01
CA GLU A 351 2.09 -23.82 12.47
C GLU A 351 0.95 -24.22 11.54
N GLU A 352 -0.28 -23.87 11.89
CA GLU A 352 -1.47 -24.12 11.07
C GLU A 352 -1.37 -23.37 9.72
N LEU A 353 -0.95 -22.11 9.75
CA LEU A 353 -0.72 -21.31 8.54
C LEU A 353 0.36 -21.92 7.66
N ASN A 354 1.47 -22.41 8.23
CA ASN A 354 2.50 -23.11 7.47
C ASN A 354 1.94 -24.34 6.73
N ARG A 355 1.12 -25.16 7.41
CA ARG A 355 0.48 -26.34 6.80
C ARG A 355 -0.50 -25.93 5.70
N THR A 356 -1.33 -24.92 5.96
CA THR A 356 -2.32 -24.38 5.02
C THR A 356 -1.66 -23.82 3.75
N MET A 357 -0.58 -23.04 3.90
CA MET A 357 0.17 -22.50 2.75
C MET A 357 0.84 -23.58 1.92
N LYS A 358 1.36 -24.64 2.57
CA LYS A 358 1.93 -25.79 1.86
C LYS A 358 0.86 -26.50 1.02
N GLN A 359 -0.29 -26.83 1.63
CA GLN A 359 -1.41 -27.45 0.93
C GLN A 359 -1.94 -26.59 -0.23
N TYR A 360 -2.02 -25.26 -0.03
CA TYR A 360 -2.42 -24.33 -1.08
C TYR A 360 -1.46 -24.40 -2.28
N SER A 361 -0.15 -24.39 -2.02
CA SER A 361 0.89 -24.46 -3.04
C SER A 361 0.85 -25.79 -3.79
N ASP A 362 0.67 -26.90 -3.06
CA ASP A 362 0.55 -28.24 -3.64
C ASP A 362 -0.68 -28.35 -4.57
N ARG A 363 -1.84 -27.83 -4.14
CA ARG A 363 -3.07 -27.79 -4.96
C ARG A 363 -2.88 -26.97 -6.23
N LYS A 364 -2.27 -25.78 -6.12
CA LYS A 364 -2.01 -24.90 -7.27
C LYS A 364 -1.09 -25.57 -8.30
N ASN A 365 -0.05 -26.26 -7.84
CA ASN A 365 0.86 -27.02 -8.71
C ASN A 365 0.17 -28.21 -9.38
N SER A 366 -0.72 -28.92 -8.67
CA SER A 366 -1.49 -30.03 -9.23
C SER A 366 -2.48 -29.58 -10.31
N ASN A 367 -3.15 -28.44 -10.13
CA ASN A 367 -4.06 -27.89 -11.13
C ASN A 367 -3.32 -27.36 -12.37
N SER A 368 -2.10 -26.85 -12.20
CA SER A 368 -1.28 -26.35 -13.31
C SER A 368 -0.74 -27.47 -14.20
N SER A 369 -0.57 -28.68 -13.65
CA SER A 369 -0.09 -29.86 -14.38
C SER A 369 -1.19 -30.61 -15.15
N HIS A 370 -2.47 -30.28 -14.92
CA HIS A 370 -3.61 -30.88 -15.64
C HIS A 370 -4.01 -30.10 -16.91
N ILE A 371 -3.29 -29.03 -17.28
CA ILE A 371 -3.54 -28.19 -18.46
C ILE A 371 -2.60 -28.54 -19.64
N ILE A 372 -1.70 -29.51 -19.46
CA ILE A 372 -0.79 -30.00 -20.52
C ILE A 372 -1.14 -31.45 -20.86
N ILE A 373 -2.26 -31.69 -21.55
CA ILE A 373 -2.47 -32.89 -22.40
C ILE A 373 -3.23 -32.47 -23.65
#